data_AF-A0A5S9MDF0-F1
#
_entry.id   AF-A0A5S9MDF0-F1
#
_cell.length_a   1.000
_cell.length_b   1.000
_cell.length_c   1.000
_cell.angle_alpha   90.00
_cell.angle_beta   90.00
_cell.angle_gamma   90.00
#
_symmetry.space_group_name_H-M   'P 1'
#
loop_
_entity.id
_entity.type
_entity.pdbx_description
1 polymer ?
#
loop_
_entity_poly.entity_id
_entity_poly.type
_entity_poly.pdbx_seq_one_letter_code
_entity_poly.pdbx_strand_id
1 'polypeptide(L)'
;MCQTSKELLRPWLELGIPVPRVHLVNGDVLQNVVVVQLFDTVAVFKNATNQLRVSVPYVNIVSWGLFNLIKKDNDHESIGDFNKLQ
;
A
#
# COMPACT_ATOMS: atom_id res chain seq x y z
N MET A 1 -1.71 -13.43 9.07
CA MET A 1 -2.33 -12.65 7.97
C MET A 1 -1.65 -11.30 7.70
N CYS A 2 -0.77 -10.76 8.55
CA CYS A 2 -0.07 -9.48 8.30
C CYS A 2 1.10 -9.54 7.29
N GLN A 3 1.58 -10.74 6.96
CA GLN A 3 2.79 -10.94 6.14
C GLN A 3 2.57 -10.53 4.68
N THR A 4 1.35 -10.74 4.14
CA THR A 4 1.02 -10.43 2.74
C THR A 4 1.01 -8.93 2.46
N SER A 5 0.47 -8.11 3.37
CA SER A 5 0.39 -6.65 3.16
C SER A 5 1.75 -5.96 3.20
N LYS A 6 2.65 -6.43 4.08
CA LYS A 6 4.03 -5.92 4.17
C LYS A 6 4.78 -6.14 2.85
N GLU A 7 4.71 -7.35 2.30
CA GLU A 7 5.39 -7.68 1.04
C GLU A 7 4.81 -6.90 -0.15
N LEU A 8 3.51 -6.64 -0.17
CA LEU A 8 2.88 -5.86 -1.24
C LEU A 8 3.20 -4.36 -1.21
N LEU A 9 3.50 -3.81 -0.03
CA LEU A 9 3.89 -2.40 0.14
C LEU A 9 5.39 -2.16 -0.02
N ARG A 10 6.21 -3.22 0.05
CA ARG A 10 7.67 -3.14 -0.05
C ARG A 10 8.17 -2.47 -1.34
N PRO A 11 7.60 -2.74 -2.53
CA PRO A 11 8.04 -2.07 -3.76
C PRO A 11 7.79 -0.56 -3.74
N TRP A 12 6.74 -0.09 -3.06
CA TRP A 12 6.46 1.33 -2.91
C TRP A 12 7.48 2.02 -2.02
N LEU A 13 7.95 1.32 -0.98
CA LEU A 13 9.06 1.78 -0.13
C LEU A 13 10.38 1.83 -0.92
N GLU A 14 10.69 0.79 -1.69
CA GLU A 14 11.94 0.69 -2.46
C GLU A 14 11.99 1.69 -3.61
N LEU A 15 10.87 1.94 -4.28
CA LEU A 15 10.76 2.89 -5.39
C LEU A 15 10.55 4.34 -4.91
N GLY A 16 10.14 4.57 -3.66
CA GLY A 16 9.89 5.90 -3.10
C GLY A 16 8.78 6.69 -3.81
N ILE A 17 7.90 5.99 -4.52
CA ILE A 17 6.81 6.58 -5.32
C ILE A 17 5.57 6.84 -4.47
N PRO A 18 4.77 7.87 -4.80
CA PRO A 18 3.53 8.14 -4.09
C PRO A 18 2.48 7.08 -4.42
N VAL A 19 1.94 6.47 -3.37
CA VAL A 19 0.70 5.70 -3.38
C VAL A 19 -0.46 6.70 -3.56
N PRO A 20 -1.24 6.63 -4.65
CA PRO A 20 -2.27 7.61 -4.94
C PRO A 20 -3.37 7.64 -3.87
N ARG A 21 -3.81 6.46 -3.42
CA ARG A 21 -4.86 6.27 -2.41
C ARG A 21 -4.63 5.02 -1.58
N VAL A 22 -4.85 5.14 -0.27
CA VAL A 22 -4.94 4.03 0.68
C VAL A 22 -6.27 4.16 1.41
N HIS A 23 -7.14 3.16 1.26
CA HIS A 23 -8.43 3.10 1.95
C HIS A 23 -8.28 2.37 3.26
N LEU A 24 -8.79 2.98 4.33
CA LEU A 24 -8.74 2.44 5.68
C LEU A 24 -10.09 1.86 6.10
N VAL A 25 -10.06 0.90 7.02
CA VAL A 25 -11.27 0.22 7.53
C VAL A 25 -12.25 1.16 8.24
N ASN A 26 -11.75 2.29 8.76
CA ASN A 26 -12.57 3.31 9.41
C ASN A 26 -13.25 4.27 8.42
N GLY A 27 -13.06 4.07 7.11
CA GLY A 27 -13.58 4.93 6.06
C GLY A 27 -12.66 6.08 5.65
N ASP A 28 -11.54 6.28 6.35
CA ASP A 28 -10.56 7.31 5.97
C ASP A 28 -9.80 6.93 4.70
N VAL A 29 -9.36 7.95 3.97
CA VAL A 29 -8.57 7.79 2.75
C VAL A 29 -7.30 8.62 2.85
N LEU A 30 -6.15 7.94 2.86
CA LEU A 30 -4.87 8.59 2.71
C LEU A 30 -4.62 8.83 1.23
N GLN A 31 -4.36 10.08 0.85
CA GLN A 31 -4.11 10.47 -0.53
C GLN A 31 -2.68 10.97 -0.70
N ASN A 32 -2.08 10.62 -1.83
CA ASN A 32 -0.74 11.08 -2.23
C ASN A 32 0.30 10.85 -1.11
N VAL A 33 0.40 9.60 -0.65
CA VAL A 33 1.29 9.22 0.44
C VAL A 33 2.42 8.34 -0.06
N VAL A 34 3.62 8.53 0.45
CA VAL A 34 4.78 7.69 0.18
C VAL A 34 4.97 6.73 1.35
N VAL A 35 5.26 5.45 1.06
CA VAL A 35 5.64 4.50 2.11
C VAL A 35 7.07 4.81 2.53
N VAL A 36 7.29 5.10 3.81
CA VAL A 36 8.61 5.48 4.32
C VAL A 36 9.22 4.46 5.26
N GLN A 37 8.39 3.65 5.95
CA GLN A 37 8.84 2.56 6.80
C GLN A 37 7.79 1.44 6.84
N LEU A 38 8.25 0.20 6.94
CA LEU A 38 7.41 -0.99 7.11
C LEU A 38 7.88 -1.77 8.33
N PHE A 39 7.03 -1.85 9.35
CA PHE A 39 7.23 -2.69 10.53
C PHE A 39 6.49 -4.02 10.34
N ASP A 40 6.53 -4.90 11.34
CA ASP A 40 5.89 -6.21 11.25
C ASP A 40 4.36 -6.16 11.24
N THR A 41 3.77 -5.13 11.86
CA THR A 41 2.31 -4.97 11.96
C THR A 41 1.80 -3.62 11.45
N VAL A 42 2.68 -2.68 11.12
CA VAL A 42 2.36 -1.28 10.81
C VAL A 42 3.12 -0.80 9.58
N ALA A 43 2.44 -0.10 8.68
CA ALA A 43 3.04 0.70 7.63
C ALA A 43 3.08 2.18 8.04
N VAL A 44 4.18 2.86 7.76
CA VAL A 44 4.29 4.31 7.94
C VAL A 44 4.22 5.00 6.58
N PHE A 45 3.21 5.83 6.44
CA PHE A 45 2.98 6.66 5.28
C PHE A 45 3.40 8.09 5.59
N LYS A 46 3.94 8.78 4.59
CA LYS A 46 4.25 10.20 4.64
C LYS A 46 3.48 10.90 3.54
N ASN A 47 2.65 11.87 3.90
CA ASN A 47 1.95 12.68 2.90
C ASN A 47 2.97 13.51 2.10
N ALA A 48 2.93 13.38 0.78
CA ALA A 48 3.91 14.02 -0.11
C ALA A 48 3.82 15.55 -0.09
N THR A 49 2.65 16.10 0.22
CA THR A 49 2.38 17.55 0.20
C THR A 49 2.77 18.23 1.51
N ASN A 50 2.38 17.67 2.66
CA ASN A 50 2.57 18.34 3.96
C ASN A 50 3.57 17.64 4.90
N GLN A 51 4.24 16.59 4.42
CA GLN A 51 5.28 15.85 5.14
C GLN A 51 4.80 15.16 6.44
N LEU A 52 3.48 15.16 6.73
CA LEU A 52 2.91 14.50 7.90
C LEU A 52 3.07 12.98 7.77
N ARG A 53 3.45 12.35 8.88
CA ARG A 53 3.59 10.90 8.97
C ARG A 53 2.36 10.29 9.64
N VAL A 54 1.85 9.23 9.05
CA VAL A 54 0.71 8.47 9.56
C VAL A 54 1.12 7.01 9.66
N SER A 55 0.99 6.44 10.86
CA SER A 55 1.25 5.02 11.10
C SER A 55 -0.07 4.27 11.04
N VAL A 56 -0.16 3.29 10.14
CA VAL A 56 -1.39 2.54 9.89
C VAL A 56 -1.11 1.05 10.10
N PRO A 57 -1.79 0.40 11.05
CA PRO A 57 -1.75 -1.05 11.18
C PRO A 57 -2.20 -1.73 9.89
N TYR A 58 -1.53 -2.80 9.45
CA TYR A 58 -1.91 -3.50 8.20
C TYR A 58 -3.36 -4.00 8.22
N VAL A 59 -3.85 -4.39 9.41
CA VAL A 59 -5.25 -4.82 9.62
C VAL A 59 -6.27 -3.73 9.35
N ASN A 60 -5.83 -2.46 9.34
CA ASN A 60 -6.68 -1.31 9.06
C ASN A 60 -6.62 -0.87 7.60
N ILE A 61 -5.81 -1.53 6.75
CA ILE A 61 -5.69 -1.21 5.33
C ILE A 61 -6.62 -2.13 4.54
N VAL A 62 -7.61 -1.55 3.86
CA VAL A 62 -8.57 -2.30 3.03
C VAL A 62 -8.02 -2.48 1.62
N SER A 63 -7.51 -1.40 1.04
CA SER A 63 -6.93 -1.41 -0.31
C SER A 63 -5.99 -0.23 -0.51
N TRP A 64 -5.12 -0.34 -1.51
CA TRP A 64 -4.25 0.73 -1.96
C TRP A 64 -4.21 0.72 -3.50
N GLY A 65 -4.32 1.89 -4.14
CA GLY A 65 -4.24 2.00 -5.61
C GLY A 65 -2.77 1.98 -6.08
N LEU A 66 -2.37 1.55 -7.28
CA LEU A 66 -2.97 0.71 -8.31
C LEU A 66 -1.97 -0.43 -8.53
N PHE A 67 -2.50 -1.65 -8.66
CA PHE A 67 -1.80 -2.93 -8.82
C PHE A 67 -0.95 -3.07 -10.11
N ASN A 68 -0.59 -1.97 -10.78
CA ASN A 68 -0.04 -1.97 -12.15
C ASN A 68 1.45 -1.60 -12.27
N LEU A 69 2.16 -1.27 -11.19
CA LEU A 69 3.57 -0.84 -11.33
C LEU A 69 4.61 -1.96 -11.16
N ILE A 70 4.21 -3.18 -10.81
CA ILE A 70 5.14 -4.28 -10.50
C ILE A 70 4.93 -5.49 -11.44
N LYS A 71 4.45 -5.23 -12.65
CA LYS A 71 4.18 -6.25 -13.69
C LYS A 71 4.79 -5.86 -15.04
N LYS A 72 5.92 -5.14 -15.05
CA LYS A 72 6.57 -4.76 -16.31
C LYS A 72 7.93 -5.39 -16.59
N ASP A 73 8.50 -6.18 -15.68
CA ASP A 73 9.84 -6.71 -15.90
C ASP A 73 10.05 -8.22 -15.84
N ASN A 74 9.13 -9.07 -15.37
CA ASN A 74 9.30 -10.51 -15.56
C ASN A 74 8.01 -11.31 -15.38
N ASP A 75 7.74 -12.09 -16.42
CA ASP A 75 6.97 -13.33 -16.47
C ASP A 75 5.46 -13.33 -16.25
N HIS A 76 4.88 -14.30 -16.94
CA HIS A 76 3.50 -14.48 -17.32
C HIS A 76 2.72 -15.08 -16.14
N GLU A 77 2.15 -14.22 -15.28
CA GLU A 77 1.17 -14.69 -14.29
C GLU A 77 0.01 -13.71 -14.15
N SER A 78 -1.10 -14.04 -14.81
CA SER A 78 -2.41 -13.42 -14.59
C SER A 78 -2.86 -13.69 -13.16
N ILE A 79 -2.72 -12.70 -12.27
CA ILE A 79 -3.32 -12.78 -10.94
C ILE A 79 -4.70 -12.14 -11.04
N GLY A 80 -5.70 -13.01 -10.92
CA GLY A 80 -7.11 -12.71 -10.98
C GLY A 80 -7.57 -11.71 -9.93
N ASP A 81 -8.73 -11.15 -10.27
CA ASP A 81 -9.60 -10.28 -9.50
C ASP A 81 -9.53 -10.50 -7.98
N PHE A 82 -8.75 -9.67 -7.29
CA PHE A 82 -8.76 -9.56 -5.82
C PHE A 82 -9.83 -8.56 -5.35
N ASN A 83 -10.88 -8.35 -6.15
CA ASN A 83 -12.01 -7.49 -5.83
C ASN A 83 -13.26 -8.30 -5.45
N LYS A 84 -13.05 -9.48 -4.87
CA LYS A 84 -14.11 -10.34 -4.36
C LYS A 84 -13.91 -10.71 -2.89
N LEU A 85 -13.98 -9.69 -2.03
CA LEU A 85 -14.36 -9.86 -0.63
C LEU A 85 -15.38 -8.79 -0.25
N GLN A 86 -16.56 -8.90 -0.87
CA GLN A 86 -17.86 -8.63 -0.26
C GLN A 86 -18.73 -9.87 -0.43
#